data_AF-A0A359F5W4-F1
#
_entry.id   AF-A0A359F5W4-F1
#
_cell.length_a   1.000
_cell.length_b   1.000
_cell.length_c   1.000
_cell.angle_alpha   90.00
_cell.angle_beta   90.00
_cell.angle_gamma   90.00
#
_symmetry.space_group_name_H-M   'P 1'
#
loop_
_entity.id
_entity.type
_entity.pdbx_description
1 polymer ?
#
loop_
_entity_poly.entity_id
_entity_poly.type
_entity_poly.pdbx_seq_one_letter_code
_entity_poly.pdbx_strand_id
1 'polypeptide(L)' 'MNQGNCADRDPSTFFPSDGVGVEIARRICADCKVKTTCMEYALKHHIDHGVWGGTSERERRR' A
#
# COMPACT_ATOMS: atom_id res chain seq x y z
N MET A 1 -10.52 5.96 -2.10
CA MET A 1 -10.21 4.76 -1.29
C MET A 1 -10.61 4.95 0.18
N ASN A 2 -11.84 5.38 0.47
CA ASN A 2 -12.24 5.74 1.84
C ASN A 2 -12.60 4.54 2.75
N GLN A 3 -12.39 3.32 2.26
CA GLN A 3 -12.76 2.07 2.95
C GLN A 3 -11.53 1.19 3.25
N GLY A 4 -10.32 1.70 3.00
CA GLY A 4 -9.10 0.99 3.31
C GLY A 4 -8.70 1.20 4.77
N ASN A 5 -8.03 0.20 5.37
CA ASN A 5 -7.49 0.30 6.73
C ASN A 5 -6.45 1.44 6.90
N CYS A 6 -5.99 2.01 5.79
CA CYS A 6 -5.09 3.16 5.72
C CYS A 6 -5.79 4.51 5.90
N ALA A 7 -7.13 4.59 5.75
CA ALA A 7 -7.86 5.86 5.68
C ALA A 7 -7.71 6.73 6.95
N ASP A 8 -7.66 6.10 8.12
CA ASP A 8 -7.57 6.78 9.42
C ASP A 8 -6.14 6.78 10.00
N ARG A 9 -5.12 6.55 9.17
CA ARG A 9 -3.73 6.41 9.60
C ARG A 9 -2.82 7.44 8.95
N ASP A 10 -1.69 7.70 9.59
CA ASP A 10 -0.70 8.64 9.09
C ASP A 10 -0.19 8.20 7.70
N PRO A 11 -0.27 9.06 6.66
CA PRO A 11 0.21 8.75 5.32
C PRO A 11 1.67 8.31 5.28
N SER A 12 2.54 8.83 6.14
CA SER A 12 3.97 8.47 6.20
C SER A 12 4.19 6.97 6.43
N THR A 13 3.23 6.29 7.06
CA THR A 13 3.25 4.83 7.23
C THR A 13 3.22 4.11 5.87
N PHE A 14 2.51 4.64 4.88
CA PHE A 14 2.32 4.04 3.55
C PHE A 14 3.28 4.59 2.51
N PHE A 15 4.04 5.63 2.83
CA PHE A 15 5.14 6.14 2.02
C PHE A 15 6.47 6.04 2.78
N PRO A 16 6.89 4.83 3.20
CA PRO A 16 8.10 4.64 3.99
C PRO A 16 9.36 4.84 3.14
N SER A 17 10.43 5.31 3.77
CA SER A 17 11.76 5.42 3.16
C SER A 17 12.63 4.17 3.38
N ASP A 18 12.18 3.21 4.17
CA ASP A 18 12.93 2.01 4.53
C ASP A 18 12.09 0.71 4.42
N GLY A 19 12.76 -0.44 4.51
CA GLY A 19 12.09 -1.74 4.44
C GLY A 19 11.23 -2.07 5.66
N VAL A 20 11.55 -1.51 6.83
CA VAL A 20 10.78 -1.73 8.07
C VAL A 20 9.39 -1.10 7.94
N GLY A 21 9.30 0.13 7.45
CA GLY A 21 8.03 0.79 7.19
C GLY A 21 7.18 0.06 6.15
N VAL A 22 7.80 -0.56 5.14
CA VAL A 22 7.08 -1.40 4.17
C VAL A 22 6.41 -2.60 4.86
N GLU A 23 7.09 -3.28 5.79
CA GLU A 23 6.48 -4.39 6.53
C GLU A 23 5.33 -3.94 7.43
N ILE A 24 5.46 -2.77 8.06
CA ILE A 24 4.38 -2.19 8.89
C ILE A 24 3.14 -1.90 8.03
N ALA A 25 3.32 -1.21 6.91
CA ALA A 25 2.23 -0.93 5.97
C ALA A 25 1.60 -2.21 5.42
N ARG A 26 2.43 -3.21 5.08
CA ARG A 26 1.96 -4.52 4.59
C ARG A 26 1.06 -5.20 5.60
N ARG A 27 1.41 -5.21 6.89
CA ARG A 27 0.58 -5.78 7.95
C ARG A 27 -0.76 -5.07 8.06
N ILE A 28 -0.79 -3.74 7.95
CA ILE A 28 -2.05 -2.98 7.96
C ILE A 28 -2.94 -3.35 6.76
N CYS A 29 -2.32 -3.53 5.58
CA CYS A 29 -3.01 -3.93 4.37
C CYS A 29 -3.44 -5.41 4.35
N ALA A 30 -2.91 -6.26 5.23
CA ALA A 30 -3.12 -7.72 5.17
C ALA A 30 -4.60 -8.10 5.21
N ASP A 31 -5.36 -7.46 6.12
CA ASP A 31 -6.78 -7.71 6.34
C ASP A 31 -7.68 -6.59 5.76
N CYS A 32 -7.15 -5.80 4.83
CA CYS A 32 -7.87 -4.68 4.23
C CYS A 32 -8.89 -5.19 3.20
N LYS A 33 -10.17 -4.88 3.39
CA LYS A 33 -11.27 -5.33 2.50
C LYS A 33 -11.12 -4.89 1.05
N VAL A 34 -10.42 -3.78 0.81
CA VAL A 34 -10.19 -3.22 -0.53
C VAL A 34 -8.79 -3.51 -1.08
N LYS A 35 -8.04 -4.45 -0.48
CA LYS A 35 -6.64 -4.76 -0.84
C LYS A 35 -6.47 -5.02 -2.34
N THR A 36 -7.30 -5.88 -2.92
CA THR A 36 -7.25 -6.25 -4.35
C THR A 36 -7.49 -5.04 -5.24
N THR A 37 -8.59 -4.31 -5.02
CA THR A 37 -8.93 -3.11 -5.80
C THR A 37 -7.87 -2.00 -5.65
N CYS A 38 -7.28 -1.85 -4.47
CA CYS A 38 -6.19 -0.91 -4.22
C CYS A 38 -4.93 -1.27 -5.04
N MET A 39 -4.60 -2.57 -5.11
CA MET A 39 -3.49 -3.06 -5.93
C MET A 39 -3.74 -2.83 -7.42
N GLU A 40 -4.93 -3.20 -7.91
CA GLU A 40 -5.33 -2.99 -9.30
C GLU A 40 -5.30 -1.51 -9.69
N TYR A 41 -5.75 -0.63 -8.80
CA TYR A 41 -5.67 0.82 -9.01
C TYR A 41 -4.23 1.28 -9.17
N ALA A 42 -3.34 0.86 -8.27
CA ALA A 42 -1.93 1.24 -8.33
C ALA A 42 -1.26 0.76 -9.64
N LEU A 43 -1.58 -0.45 -10.10
CA LEU A 43 -1.08 -0.99 -11.37
C LEU A 43 -1.63 -0.21 -12.57
N LYS A 44 -2.95 0.01 -12.61
CA LYS A 44 -3.64 0.71 -13.71
C LYS A 44 -3.16 2.15 -13.88
N HIS A 45 -2.84 2.82 -12.78
CA HIS A 45 -2.41 4.22 -12.77
C HIS A 45 -0.89 4.39 -12.75
N HIS A 46 -0.11 3.31 -12.87
CA HIS A 46 1.35 3.33 -12.82
C HIS A 46 1.86 4.08 -11.58
N ILE A 47 1.25 3.80 -10.43
CA ILE A 47 1.65 4.44 -9.17
C ILE A 47 2.88 3.75 -8.65
N ASP A 48 3.98 4.48 -8.77
CA ASP A 48 5.30 3.96 -8.52
C ASP A 48 5.70 4.06 -7.05
N HIS A 49 5.18 4.99 -6.26
CA HIS A 49 5.66 5.18 -4.88
C HIS A 49 4.71 4.62 -3.81
N GLY A 50 5.28 4.25 -2.67
CA GLY A 50 4.55 3.80 -1.49
C GLY A 50 3.99 2.38 -1.57
N VAL A 51 3.27 2.01 -0.51
CA VAL A 51 2.66 0.69 -0.32
C VAL A 51 1.19 0.71 -0.72
N TRP A 52 0.84 -0.11 -1.71
CA TRP A 52 -0.51 -0.21 -2.26
C TRP A 52 -0.93 -1.68 -2.28
N GLY A 53 -2.13 -1.97 -1.76
CA GLY A 53 -2.62 -3.35 -1.64
C GLY A 53 -1.68 -4.29 -0.86
N GLY A 54 -0.84 -3.76 0.03
CA GLY A 54 0.17 -4.51 0.78
C GLY A 54 1.44 -4.86 0.00
N THR A 55 1.66 -4.25 -1.16
CA THR A 55 2.87 -4.41 -1.97
C THR A 55 3.65 -3.10 -2.03
N SER A 56 4.97 -3.18 -1.96
CA SER A 56 5.88 -2.06 -2.21
C SER A 56 6.02 -1.75 -3.69
N GLU A 57 6.54 -0.56 -4.01
CA GLU A 57 7.00 -0.18 -5.35
C GLU A 57 7.80 -1.31 -6.03
N ARG A 58 8.83 -1.78 -5.33
CA ARG A 58 9.77 -2.78 -5.86
C ARG A 58 9.10 -4.11 -6.18
N GLU A 59 8.07 -4.47 -5.43
CA GLU A 59 7.28 -5.68 -5.68
C GLU A 59 6.33 -5.51 -6.87
N ARG A 60 5.78 -4.32 -7.10
CA ARG A 60 4.91 -4.03 -8.26
C ARG A 60 5.67 -3.89 -9.58
N ARG A 61 6.95 -3.53 -9.53
CA ARG A 61 7.81 -3.41 -10.72
C ARG A 61 8.36 -4.76 -11.23
N ARG A 62 8.15 -5.85 -10.50
CA ARG A 62 8.56 -7.22 -10.87
C ARG A 62 7.42 -7.95 -11.56
#